data_AF-A0A421DPG0-F1
#
_entry.id   AF-A0A421DPG0-F1
#
_cell.length_a   1.000
_cell.length_b   1.000
_cell.length_c   1.000
_cell.angle_alpha   90.00
_cell.angle_beta   90.00
_cell.angle_gamma   90.00
#
_symmetry.space_group_name_H-M   'P 1'
#
loop_
_entity.id
_entity.type
_entity.pdbx_description
1 polymer ?
#
loop_
_entity_poly.entity_id
_entity_poly.type
_entity_poly.pdbx_seq_one_letter_code
_entity_poly.pdbx_strand_id
1 'polypeptide(L)'
;MATSIALSPYFEQFIREQIESGRYNNVSEVIRAGLRALEEREQQVKLDALRTAVSLGVNSGKGKDAEAVFGRLSQKYRRMAEGE
;
A
#
# COMPACT_ATOMS: atom_id res chain seq x y z
N MET A 1 -19.33 -9.36 15.57
CA MET A 1 -18.54 -9.95 16.68
C MET A 1 -17.97 -8.81 17.51
N ALA A 2 -17.96 -8.93 18.84
CA ALA A 2 -17.29 -7.95 19.70
C ALA A 2 -15.81 -8.32 19.82
N THR A 3 -14.92 -7.37 19.57
CA THR A 3 -13.48 -7.55 19.68
C THR A 3 -12.98 -6.69 20.83
N SER A 4 -12.28 -7.30 21.78
CA SER A 4 -11.60 -6.56 22.86
C SER A 4 -10.24 -6.06 22.36
N ILE A 5 -9.95 -4.78 22.55
CA ILE A 5 -8.73 -4.13 22.06
C ILE A 5 -8.13 -3.34 23.23
N ALA A 6 -6.84 -3.53 23.48
CA ALA A 6 -6.11 -2.72 24.45
C ALA A 6 -5.67 -1.40 23.80
N LEU A 7 -5.99 -0.28 24.45
CA LEU A 7 -5.60 1.05 24.01
C LEU A 7 -4.64 1.67 25.02
N SER A 8 -3.74 2.53 24.54
CA SER A 8 -2.93 3.35 25.44
C SER A 8 -3.79 4.46 26.06
N PRO A 9 -3.41 5.02 27.22
CA PRO A 9 -4.14 6.11 27.86
C PRO A 9 -4.36 7.32 26.92
N TYR A 10 -3.41 7.57 26.02
CA TYR A 10 -3.52 8.60 24.99
C TYR A 10 -4.73 8.37 24.06
N PHE A 11 -4.89 7.16 23.53
CA PHE A 11 -5.99 6.85 22.62
C PHE A 11 -7.34 6.78 23.33
N GLU A 12 -7.36 6.35 24.60
CA GLU A 12 -8.58 6.40 25.41
C GLU A 12 -9.07 7.84 25.59
N GLN A 13 -8.16 8.76 25.90
CA GLN A 13 -8.49 10.19 26.04
C GLN A 13 -8.95 10.78 24.71
N PHE A 14 -8.24 10.49 23.62
CA PHE A 14 -8.65 10.95 22.28
C PHE A 14 -10.07 10.46 21.93
N ILE A 15 -10.38 9.18 22.13
CA ILE A 15 -11.70 8.62 21.84
C ILE A 15 -12.77 9.28 22.70
N ARG A 16 -12.47 9.52 23.98
CA ARG A 16 -13.38 10.21 24.90
C ARG A 16 -13.72 11.61 24.39
N GLU A 17 -12.72 12.41 24.00
CA GLU A 17 -12.93 13.75 23.44
C GLU A 17 -13.75 13.72 22.14
N GLN A 18 -13.52 12.73 21.28
CA GLN A 18 -14.30 12.54 20.06
C GLN A 18 -15.78 12.21 20.31
N ILE A 19 -16.09 11.55 21.43
CA ILE A 19 -17.47 11.24 21.83
C ILE A 19 -18.10 12.43 22.57
N GLU A 20 -17.37 13.05 23.51
CA GLU A 20 -17.85 14.21 24.28
C GLU A 20 -18.12 15.43 23.38
N SER A 21 -17.37 15.58 22.29
CA SER A 21 -17.65 16.59 21.26
C SER A 21 -18.89 16.29 20.40
N GLY A 22 -19.49 15.11 20.53
CA GLY A 22 -20.65 14.68 19.76
C GLY A 22 -20.33 14.23 18.33
N ARG A 23 -19.05 14.14 17.95
CA ARG A 23 -18.66 13.69 16.61
C ARG A 23 -18.96 12.22 16.37
N TYR A 24 -18.90 11.39 17.41
CA TYR A 24 -19.23 9.97 17.37
C TYR A 24 -20.04 9.56 18.59
N ASN A 25 -20.89 8.55 18.45
CA ASN A 25 -21.80 8.13 19.53
C ASN A 25 -21.17 7.09 20.46
N ASN A 26 -20.13 6.39 20.00
CA ASN A 26 -19.50 5.31 20.75
C ASN A 26 -18.07 5.02 20.24
N VAL A 27 -17.31 4.30 21.07
CA VAL A 27 -15.93 3.89 20.79
C VAL A 27 -15.82 3.14 19.46
N SER A 28 -16.76 2.23 19.18
CA SER A 28 -16.72 1.40 17.98
C SER A 28 -16.84 2.21 16.69
N GLU A 29 -17.55 3.34 16.70
CA GLU A 29 -17.60 4.27 15.57
C GLU A 29 -16.27 4.97 15.33
N VAL A 30 -15.61 5.43 16.39
CA VAL A 30 -14.29 6.06 16.29
C VAL A 30 -13.26 5.10 15.71
N ILE A 31 -13.24 3.86 16.22
CA ILE A 31 -12.33 2.81 15.72
C ILE A 31 -12.61 2.49 14.25
N ARG A 32 -13.88 2.31 13.86
CA ARG A 32 -14.22 2.08 12.44
C ARG A 32 -13.83 3.23 11.54
N ALA A 33 -14.03 4.48 11.99
CA ALA A 33 -13.61 5.66 11.23
C ALA A 33 -12.08 5.69 11.05
N GLY A 34 -11.33 5.39 12.11
CA GLY A 34 -9.87 5.29 12.04
C GLY A 34 -9.40 4.19 11.08
N LEU A 35 -10.00 3.00 11.14
CA LEU A 35 -9.67 1.90 10.23
C LEU A 35 -10.01 2.21 8.77
N ARG A 36 -11.14 2.87 8.51
CA ARG A 36 -11.51 3.31 7.16
C ARG A 36 -10.49 4.32 6.61
N ALA A 37 -10.10 5.30 7.42
CA ALA A 37 -9.08 6.27 7.02
C ALA A 37 -7.71 5.61 6.76
N LEU A 38 -7.36 4.58 7.54
CA LEU A 38 -6.15 3.79 7.29
C LEU A 38 -6.24 3.03 5.96
N GLU A 39 -7.36 2.35 5.71
CA GLU A 39 -7.58 1.62 4.45
C GLU A 39 -7.51 2.56 3.24
N GLU A 40 -8.20 3.70 3.28
CA GLU A 40 -8.18 4.70 2.21
C GLU A 40 -6.76 5.21 1.96
N ARG A 41 -5.99 5.48 3.02
CA ARG A 41 -4.58 5.91 2.89
C ARG A 41 -3.72 4.82 2.25
N GLU A 42 -3.87 3.56 2.66
CA GLU A 42 -3.11 2.45 2.06
C GLU A 42 -3.44 2.24 0.58
N GLN A 43 -4.72 2.36 0.21
CA GLN A 43 -5.15 2.29 -1.19
C GLN A 43 -4.55 3.44 -2.01
N GLN A 44 -4.56 4.66 -1.46
CA GLN A 44 -4.00 5.83 -2.12
C GLN A 44 -2.49 5.70 -2.34
N VAL A 45 -1.74 5.24 -1.34
CA VAL A 45 -0.29 4.97 -1.45
C VAL A 45 0.01 3.95 -2.55
N LYS A 46 -0.75 2.86 -2.62
CA LYS A 46 -0.59 1.84 -3.68
C LYS A 46 -0.85 2.43 -5.06
N LEU A 47 -1.89 3.25 -5.19
CA LEU A 47 -2.25 3.89 -6.46
C LEU A 47 -1.16 4.89 -6.91
N ASP A 48 -0.62 5.68 -5.98
CA ASP A 48 0.42 6.66 -6.30
C ASP A 48 1.75 6.00 -6.66
N ALA A 49 2.10 4.90 -5.98
CA ALA A 49 3.22 4.06 -6.36
C ALA A 49 3.04 3.50 -7.78
N LEU A 50 1.85 3.00 -8.12
CA LEU A 50 1.53 2.49 -9.46
C LEU A 50 1.62 3.59 -10.52
N ARG A 51 1.04 4.77 -10.26
CA ARG A 51 1.11 5.95 -11.16
C ARG A 51 2.56 6.37 -11.41
N THR A 52 3.38 6.35 -10.37
CA THR A 52 4.81 6.66 -10.47
C THR A 52 5.52 5.63 -11.35
N ALA A 53 5.32 4.34 -11.10
CA ALA A 53 5.92 3.26 -11.89
C ALA A 53 5.50 3.31 -13.38
N VAL A 54 4.22 3.57 -13.66
CA VAL A 54 3.72 3.75 -15.03
C VAL A 54 4.37 4.96 -15.69
N SER A 55 4.44 6.10 -14.99
CA SER A 55 5.07 7.31 -15.54
C SER A 55 6.55 7.10 -15.85
N LEU A 56 7.28 6.39 -14.97
CA LEU A 56 8.67 6.00 -15.24
C LEU A 56 8.77 5.09 -16.47
N GLY A 57 7.86 4.11 -16.60
CA GLY A 57 7.80 3.22 -17.76
C GLY A 57 7.51 3.96 -19.08
N VAL A 58 6.50 4.83 -19.10
CA VAL A 58 6.14 5.64 -20.28
C VAL A 58 7.29 6.56 -20.69
N ASN A 59 7.99 7.14 -19.71
CA ASN A 59 9.11 8.04 -19.95
C ASN A 59 10.45 7.30 -20.17
N SER A 60 10.48 5.96 -20.14
CA SER A 60 11.71 5.16 -20.29
C SER A 60 12.22 5.04 -21.73
N GLY A 61 11.51 5.64 -22.69
CA GLY A 61 11.84 5.61 -24.11
C GLY A 61 11.04 4.54 -24.87
N LYS A 62 11.52 4.17 -26.06
CA LYS A 62 10.82 3.23 -26.93
C LYS A 62 10.86 1.81 -26.35
N GLY A 63 9.72 1.12 -26.43
CA GLY A 63 9.64 -0.30 -26.15
C GLY A 63 10.64 -1.09 -26.99
N LYS A 64 11.14 -2.20 -26.42
CA LYS A 64 12.02 -3.14 -27.11
C LYS A 64 11.21 -4.34 -27.56
N ASP A 65 11.64 -4.95 -28.66
CA ASP A 65 11.03 -6.19 -29.15
C ASP A 65 11.16 -7.32 -28.11
N ALA A 66 10.06 -8.02 -27.87
CA ALA A 66 9.98 -9.03 -26.82
C ALA A 66 10.91 -10.22 -27.12
N GLU A 67 10.93 -10.70 -28.36
CA GLU A 67 11.74 -11.85 -28.76
C GLU A 67 13.23 -11.54 -28.63
N ALA A 68 13.64 -10.35 -29.06
CA ALA A 68 15.03 -9.90 -28.89
C ALA A 68 15.44 -9.82 -27.40
N VAL A 69 14.56 -9.34 -26.52
CA VAL A 69 14.84 -9.23 -25.08
C VAL A 69 14.91 -10.60 -24.42
N PHE A 70 13.91 -11.46 -24.64
CA PHE A 70 13.85 -12.79 -24.04
C PHE A 70 14.95 -13.71 -24.57
N GLY A 71 15.25 -13.66 -25.87
CA GLY A 71 16.35 -14.41 -26.47
C GLY A 71 17.69 -14.07 -25.83
N ARG A 72 17.99 -12.76 -25.68
CA ARG A 72 19.20 -12.28 -24.99
C ARG A 72 19.25 -12.73 -23.52
N LEU A 73 18.14 -12.63 -22.79
CA LEU A 73 18.07 -13.05 -21.38
C LEU A 73 18.31 -14.55 -21.22
N SER A 74 17.66 -15.39 -22.03
CA SER A 74 17.84 -16.83 -22.03
C SER A 74 19.29 -17.23 -22.30
N GLN A 75 19.96 -16.58 -23.26
CA GLN A 75 21.39 -16.82 -23.52
C GLN A 75 22.28 -16.40 -22.34
N LYS A 76 22.00 -15.24 -21.72
CA LYS A 76 22.75 -14.77 -20.54
C LYS A 76 22.68 -15.78 -19.40
N TYR A 77 21.49 -16.25 -19.05
CA TYR A 77 21.33 -17.19 -17.93
C TYR A 77 21.87 -18.58 -18.24
N ARG A 78 21.87 -19.00 -19.51
CA ARG A 78 22.51 -20.25 -19.93
C ARG A 78 24.02 -20.22 -19.67
N ARG A 79 24.72 -19.17 -20.10
CA ARG A 79 26.17 -19.02 -19.87
C ARG A 79 26.53 -18.97 -18.39
N MET A 80 25.72 -18.26 -17.59
CA MET A 80 25.90 -18.22 -16.14
C MET A 80 25.75 -19.60 -15.48
N ALA A 81 24.85 -20.45 -15.99
CA ALA A 81 24.68 -21.81 -15.49
C ALA A 81 25.79 -22.76 -15.97
N GLU A 82 26.35 -22.50 -17.15
CA GLU A 82 27.45 -23.27 -17.75
C GLU A 82 28.84 -22.89 -17.18
N GLY A 83 28.92 -21.88 -16.31
CA GLY A 83 30.12 -21.58 -15.52
C GLY A 83 31.22 -20.81 -16.27
N GLU A 84 30.84 -19.99 -17.26
CA GLU A 84 31.71 -18.93 -17.82
C GLU A 84 31.62 -17.63 -17.02
#